data_AF-A0A7V5WM21-F1
#
_entry.id   AF-A0A7V5WM21-F1
#
_cell.length_a   1.000
_cell.length_b   1.000
_cell.length_c   1.000
_cell.angle_alpha   90.00
_cell.angle_beta   90.00
_cell.angle_gamma   90.00
#
_symmetry.space_group_name_H-M   'P 1'
#
loop_
_entity.id
_entity.type
_entity.pdbx_description
1 polymer ?
#
loop_
_entity_poly.entity_id
_entity_poly.type
_entity_poly.pdbx_seq_one_letter_code
_entity_poly.pdbx_strand_id
1 'polypeptide(L)' 'MPKITVLIVDDQELVRQGVRAFLDALDNIEVVAEASSGKEAIYLAEQH' A
#
# COMPACT_ATOMS: atom_id res chain seq x y z
N MET A 1 -10.31 7.80 15.91
CA MET A 1 -10.20 6.36 15.58
C MET A 1 -8.83 6.12 14.97
N PRO A 2 -8.16 4.99 15.22
CA PRO A 2 -6.89 4.69 14.54
C PRO A 2 -7.12 4.59 13.02
N LYS A 3 -6.14 5.01 12.22
CA LYS A 3 -6.17 4.90 10.76
C LYS A 3 -6.09 3.43 10.33
N ILE A 4 -6.67 3.10 9.18
CA ILE A 4 -6.50 1.79 8.54
C ILE A 4 -5.20 1.83 7.76
N THR A 5 -4.26 0.94 8.12
CA THR A 5 -2.98 0.79 7.42
C THR A 5 -3.13 -0.12 6.20
N VAL A 6 -2.54 0.29 5.08
CA VAL A 6 -2.65 -0.41 3.80
C VAL A 6 -1.26 -0.65 3.20
N LEU A 7 -1.03 -1.89 2.75
CA LEU A 7 0.07 -2.28 1.87
C LEU A 7 -0.52 -2.50 0.46
N ILE A 8 0.01 -1.83 -0.56
CA ILE A 8 -0.43 -2.01 -1.95
C ILE A 8 0.48 -3.03 -2.64
N VAL A 9 -0.10 -4.03 -3.33
CA VAL A 9 0.64 -5.07 -4.05
C VAL A 9 0.09 -5.21 -5.46
N ASP A 10 0.91 -4.88 -6.45
CA ASP A 10 0.60 -5.01 -7.88
C ASP A 10 1.93 -5.07 -8.66
N ASP A 11 2.03 -5.75 -9.79
CA ASP A 11 3.27 -5.82 -10.58
C ASP A 11 3.48 -4.62 -11.51
N GLN A 12 2.49 -3.73 -11.62
CA GLN A 12 2.53 -2.52 -12.46
C GLN A 12 2.65 -1.25 -11.62
N GLU A 13 3.77 -0.54 -11.78
CA GLU A 13 4.05 0.73 -11.09
C GLU A 13 2.94 1.78 -11.29
N LEU A 14 2.43 1.93 -12.52
CA LEU A 14 1.38 2.90 -12.83
C LEU A 14 0.08 2.62 -12.05
N VAL A 15 -0.25 1.34 -11.85
CA VAL A 15 -1.44 0.93 -11.09
C VAL A 15 -1.23 1.28 -9.61
N ARG A 16 -0.07 0.97 -9.03
CA ARG A 16 0.25 1.33 -7.63
C ARG A 16 0.18 2.82 -7.38
N GLN A 17 0.77 3.63 -8.26
CA GLN A 17 0.71 5.10 -8.16
C GLN A 17 -0.73 5.63 -8.19
N GLY A 18 -1.57 5.09 -9.08
CA GLY A 18 -2.98 5.46 -9.17
C GLY A 18 -3.78 5.08 -7.92
N VAL A 19 -3.60 3.86 -7.42
CA VAL A 19 -4.26 3.38 -6.19
C VAL A 19 -3.80 4.19 -4.99
N ARG A 20 -2.50 4.46 -4.86
CA ARG A 20 -1.97 5.29 -3.78
C ARG A 20 -2.52 6.70 -3.79
N ALA A 21 -2.54 7.37 -4.95
CA ALA A 21 -3.10 8.71 -5.06
C ALA A 21 -4.58 8.76 -4.64
N PHE A 22 -5.36 7.71 -4.94
CA PHE A 22 -6.74 7.59 -4.48
C PHE A 22 -6.83 7.38 -2.96
N LEU A 23 -6.02 6.49 -2.39
CA LEU A 23 -6.04 6.20 -0.95
C LEU A 23 -5.51 7.36 -0.09
N ASP A 24 -4.52 8.11 -0.58
CA ASP A 24 -3.95 9.29 0.09
C ASP A 24 -4.98 10.44 0.23
N ALA A 25 -6.06 10.42 -0.58
CA ALA A 25 -7.17 11.37 -0.46
C ALA A 25 -8.18 11.02 0.65
N LEU A 26 -8.04 9.86 1.31
CA LEU A 26 -8.94 9.37 2.35
C LEU A 26 -8.32 9.57 3.74
N ASP A 27 -8.91 10.44 4.56
CA ASP A 27 -8.36 10.84 5.88
C ASP A 27 -8.18 9.68 6.87
N ASN A 28 -8.90 8.58 6.68
CA ASN A 28 -8.90 7.40 7.55
C ASN A 28 -7.96 6.27 7.08
N ILE A 29 -7.19 6.49 6.00
CA ILE A 29 -6.27 5.50 5.44
C ILE A 29 -4.82 6.01 5.53
N GLU A 30 -3.90 5.08 5.68
CA GLU A 30 -2.46 5.31 5.63
C GLU A 30 -1.80 4.20 4.82
N VAL A 31 -1.20 4.55 3.68
CA VAL A 31 -0.40 3.60 2.89
C VAL A 31 0.98 3.49 3.53
N VAL A 32 1.28 2.34 4.14
CA VAL A 32 2.52 2.12 4.89
C VAL A 32 3.63 1.50 4.04
N ALA A 33 3.27 0.83 2.94
CA ALA A 33 4.22 0.20 2.04
C ALA A 33 3.60 -0.09 0.67
N GLU A 34 4.47 -0.32 -0.33
CA GLU A 34 4.13 -0.73 -1.70
C GLU A 34 5.05 -1.87 -2.12
N ALA A 35 4.51 -2.87 -2.83
CA ALA A 35 5.26 -4.04 -3.30
C ALA A 35 4.96 -4.36 -4.76
N SER A 36 5.99 -4.81 -5.48
CA SER A 36 5.94 -5.26 -6.88
C SER A 36 5.73 -6.77 -7.05
N SER A 37 5.78 -7.52 -5.95
CA SER A 37 5.64 -8.97 -5.97
C SER A 37 5.09 -9.51 -4.65
N GLY A 38 4.55 -10.73 -4.68
CA GLY A 38 4.07 -11.39 -3.46
C GLY A 38 5.16 -11.63 -2.42
N LYS A 39 6.41 -11.92 -2.85
CA LYS A 39 7.53 -12.13 -1.92
C LYS A 39 7.90 -10.84 -1.19
N GLU A 40 7.96 -9.74 -1.92
CA GLU A 40 8.20 -8.42 -1.34
C GLU A 40 7.05 -8.00 -0.42
N ALA A 41 5.80 -8.29 -0.80
CA ALA A 41 4.63 -8.01 0.01
C ALA A 41 4.65 -8.74 1.37
N ILE A 42 4.98 -10.03 1.39
CA ILE A 42 5.10 -10.80 2.64
C ILE A 42 6.17 -10.19 3.53
N TYR A 43 7.35 -9.89 2.97
CA TYR A 43 8.42 -9.26 3.72
C TYR A 43 8.01 -7.91 4.32
N LEU A 44 7.38 -7.03 3.52
CA LEU A 44 6.95 -5.72 3.97
C LEU A 44 5.81 -5.78 5.00
N ALA A 45 4.91 -6.76 4.88
CA ALA A 45 3.84 -7.00 5.84
C ALA A 45 4.35 -7.49 7.20
N GLU A 46 5.52 -8.11 7.27
CA GLU A 46 6.16 -8.47 8.55
C GLU A 46 6.87 -7.28 9.22
N GLN A 47 7.17 -6.21 8.48
CA GLN A 47 7.92 -5.04 8.98
C GLN A 47 7.04 -3.88 9.44
N HIS A 48 5.74 -3.86 9.09
CA HIS A 48 4.79 -2.78 9.38
C HIS A 48 3.59 -3.32 10.16
#